data_AF-A6LNJ9-F1
#
_entry.id   AF-A6LNJ9-F1
#
_cell.length_a   1.000
_cell.length_b   1.000
_cell.length_c   1.000
_cell.angle_alpha   90.00
_cell.angle_beta   90.00
_cell.angle_gamma   90.00
#
_symmetry.space_group_name_H-M   'P 1'
#
loop_
_entity.id
_entity.type
_entity.pdbx_description
1 polymer ?
#
loop_
_entity_poly.entity_id
_entity_poly.type
_entity_poly.pdbx_seq_one_letter_code
_entity_poly.pdbx_strand_id
1 'polypeptide(L)'
;MKTLINTVGASLINNLQKIGLKEAFENGEIDKITKSLLEIEGNPENLREFGAEINSIVSIIKKGYLTERKNLYFLVSDTDEGKKIGEILKGYFENIKNFNFEKVTVCVIEKLNDARPYDFKIHGLRNLIKKIAEFVRKHYGEVIINATGGYKAQIAFALALGQTLKVPVYYRFERFPEVIELEPLPLDLDKNYYFLARNLFEQIDNSLGKFVEFGEVEIQYKILPVEAKIFFDIEKIDGKKYLSISPMGQIYLESIRSKFYFLNKEIQLEKRKGEIKFISSGKEGHSIQIINNYSLKDLFERFKYITSLRVTRASQSERTSSSKVKIVGNKLIIILHTKKGLIHFEAETTARNEEELEIIRLRLEEFLDENFDGR
;
A
#
# COMPACT_ATOMS: atom_id res chain seq x y z
N MET A 1 18.15 -8.08 -8.83
CA MET A 1 17.02 -7.16 -8.57
C MET A 1 16.89 -6.20 -9.75
N LYS A 2 15.67 -5.82 -10.14
CA LYS A 2 15.39 -5.03 -11.36
C LYS A 2 14.74 -3.67 -11.10
N THR A 3 14.24 -3.47 -9.89
CA THR A 3 13.46 -2.30 -9.48
C THR A 3 14.06 -1.69 -8.22
N LEU A 4 14.26 -0.38 -8.23
CA LEU A 4 14.71 0.40 -7.09
C LEU A 4 13.62 1.37 -6.64
N ILE A 5 13.27 1.34 -5.35
CA ILE A 5 12.44 2.36 -4.71
C ILE A 5 13.36 3.27 -3.89
N ASN A 6 13.31 4.57 -4.11
CA ASN A 6 14.19 5.54 -3.46
C ASN A 6 13.38 6.60 -2.72
N THR A 7 13.57 6.72 -1.40
CA THR A 7 13.04 7.86 -0.64
C THR A 7 13.87 9.11 -0.90
N VAL A 8 13.21 10.26 -1.04
CA VAL A 8 13.87 11.52 -1.45
C VAL A 8 13.76 12.56 -0.34
N GLY A 9 14.88 13.20 -0.03
CA GLY A 9 14.95 14.34 0.88
C GLY A 9 15.18 15.66 0.15
N ALA A 10 15.28 16.74 0.94
CA ALA A 10 15.55 18.08 0.44
C ALA A 10 17.06 18.42 0.36
N SER A 11 17.94 17.45 0.62
CA SER A 11 19.38 17.69 0.77
C SER A 11 20.04 18.24 -0.51
N LEU A 12 19.50 17.87 -1.68
CA LEU A 12 19.99 18.33 -2.98
C LEU A 12 19.95 19.86 -3.10
N ILE A 13 18.98 20.56 -2.50
CA ILE A 13 18.86 22.02 -2.56
C ILE A 13 20.14 22.70 -2.05
N ASN A 14 20.66 22.23 -0.91
CA ASN A 14 21.89 22.77 -0.32
C ASN A 14 23.11 22.55 -1.21
N ASN A 15 23.13 21.48 -2.01
CA ASN A 15 24.22 21.20 -2.94
C ASN A 15 24.10 22.01 -4.22
N LEU A 16 22.87 22.19 -4.75
CA LEU A 16 22.61 23.10 -5.87
C LEU A 16 23.05 24.53 -5.55
N GLN A 17 22.86 24.99 -4.31
CA GLN A 17 23.37 26.29 -3.87
C GLN A 17 24.89 26.39 -3.97
N LYS A 18 25.63 25.34 -3.58
CA LYS A 18 27.11 25.34 -3.62
C LYS A 18 27.67 25.41 -5.04
N ILE A 19 26.94 24.87 -6.01
CA ILE A 19 27.32 24.89 -7.43
C ILE A 19 26.64 26.03 -8.23
N GLY A 20 26.06 27.03 -7.54
CA GLY A 20 25.53 28.23 -8.18
C GLY A 20 24.18 28.07 -8.88
N LEU A 21 23.43 27.00 -8.59
CA LEU A 21 22.14 26.68 -9.22
C LEU A 21 20.92 26.99 -8.34
N LYS A 22 21.09 27.77 -7.27
CA LYS A 22 20.00 28.13 -6.35
C LYS A 22 18.88 28.90 -7.07
N GLU A 23 19.23 29.94 -7.82
CA GLU A 23 18.25 30.77 -8.55
C GLU A 23 17.49 29.95 -9.60
N ALA A 24 18.20 29.07 -10.31
CA ALA A 24 17.58 28.13 -11.25
C ALA A 24 16.55 27.22 -10.55
N PHE A 25 16.84 26.74 -9.33
CA PHE A 25 15.92 25.91 -8.56
C PHE A 25 14.68 26.69 -8.09
N GLU A 26 14.88 27.91 -7.59
CA GLU A 26 13.80 28.82 -7.16
C GLU A 26 12.87 29.13 -8.35
N ASN A 27 13.44 29.45 -9.51
CA ASN A 27 12.71 29.71 -10.76
C ASN A 27 12.09 28.47 -11.42
N GLY A 28 12.40 27.26 -10.93
CA GLY A 28 11.87 26.01 -11.48
C GLY A 28 12.49 25.60 -12.81
N GLU A 29 13.73 26.03 -13.09
CA GLU A 29 14.50 25.71 -14.31
C GLU A 29 15.06 24.27 -14.26
N ILE A 30 14.18 23.26 -14.17
CA ILE A 30 14.53 21.84 -13.97
C ILE A 30 15.50 21.34 -15.05
N ASP A 31 15.26 21.68 -16.32
CA ASP A 31 16.09 21.22 -17.44
C ASP A 31 17.53 21.75 -17.37
N LYS A 32 17.68 23.03 -16.98
CA LYS A 32 18.99 23.66 -16.80
C LYS A 32 19.77 22.99 -15.68
N ILE A 33 19.11 22.74 -14.54
CA ILE A 33 19.74 22.05 -13.40
C ILE A 33 20.16 20.64 -13.80
N THR A 34 19.25 19.91 -14.45
CA THR A 34 19.50 18.54 -14.92
C THR A 34 20.70 18.50 -15.85
N LYS A 35 20.75 19.40 -16.84
CA LYS A 35 21.87 19.53 -17.77
C LYS A 35 23.18 19.82 -17.04
N SER A 36 23.18 20.78 -16.12
CA SER A 36 24.36 21.10 -15.32
C SER A 36 24.86 19.90 -14.52
N LEU A 37 23.96 19.12 -13.90
CA LEU A 37 24.34 17.89 -13.18
C LEU A 37 24.92 16.82 -14.12
N LEU A 38 24.41 16.67 -15.34
CA LEU A 38 24.94 15.74 -16.34
C LEU A 38 26.33 16.13 -16.85
N GLU A 39 26.68 17.41 -16.79
CA GLU A 39 27.96 17.97 -17.25
C GLU A 39 29.05 18.00 -16.15
N ILE A 40 28.71 17.74 -14.89
CA ILE A 40 29.70 17.66 -13.81
C ILE A 40 30.67 16.49 -14.08
N GLU A 41 31.95 16.81 -14.25
CA GLU A 41 33.01 15.83 -14.39
C GLU A 41 33.33 15.12 -13.07
N GLY A 42 33.63 13.83 -13.15
CA GLY A 42 34.06 13.01 -12.01
C GLY A 42 33.07 11.89 -11.67
N ASN A 43 33.34 11.20 -10.57
CA ASN A 43 32.54 10.04 -10.17
C ASN A 43 31.32 10.47 -9.35
N PRO A 44 30.07 10.30 -9.84
CA PRO A 44 28.87 10.73 -9.12
C PRO A 44 28.61 10.00 -7.82
N GLU A 45 29.32 8.90 -7.53
CA GLU A 45 29.29 8.26 -6.22
C GLU A 45 29.99 9.10 -5.14
N ASN A 46 31.09 9.78 -5.47
CA ASN A 46 31.98 10.37 -4.46
C ASN A 46 31.81 11.88 -4.32
N LEU A 47 31.27 12.52 -5.34
CA LEU A 47 31.10 13.97 -5.40
C LEU A 47 29.81 14.39 -4.68
N ARG A 48 29.95 15.20 -3.62
CA ARG A 48 28.84 15.62 -2.75
C ARG A 48 27.86 16.55 -3.46
N GLU A 49 28.30 17.19 -4.53
CA GLU A 49 27.55 18.11 -5.39
C GLU A 49 26.30 17.42 -5.98
N PHE A 50 26.38 16.12 -6.25
CA PHE A 50 25.26 15.34 -6.77
C PHE A 50 24.18 15.00 -5.71
N GLY A 51 24.49 15.16 -4.42
CA GLY A 51 23.56 14.84 -3.34
C GLY A 51 23.40 13.36 -3.04
N ALA A 52 22.78 13.09 -1.89
CA ALA A 52 22.76 11.78 -1.26
C ALA A 52 22.03 10.73 -2.11
N GLU A 53 20.95 11.11 -2.80
CA GLU A 53 20.16 10.24 -3.65
C GLU A 53 20.98 9.73 -4.85
N ILE A 54 21.62 10.62 -5.62
CA ILE A 54 22.46 10.21 -6.76
C ILE A 54 23.64 9.37 -6.28
N ASN A 55 24.35 9.87 -5.27
CA ASN A 55 25.50 9.23 -4.65
C ASN A 55 25.19 7.77 -4.24
N SER A 56 24.10 7.54 -3.52
CA SER A 56 23.71 6.22 -3.03
C SER A 56 23.23 5.28 -4.14
N ILE A 57 22.43 5.77 -5.09
CA ILE A 57 21.96 4.96 -6.24
C ILE A 57 23.16 4.49 -7.08
N VAL A 58 24.12 5.37 -7.36
CA VAL A 58 25.32 5.00 -8.13
C VAL A 58 26.15 3.96 -7.38
N SER A 59 26.27 4.07 -6.06
CA SER A 59 26.94 3.05 -5.25
C SER A 59 26.23 1.69 -5.31
N ILE A 60 24.89 1.66 -5.25
CA ILE A 60 24.07 0.44 -5.42
C ILE A 60 24.35 -0.22 -6.78
N ILE A 61 24.37 0.58 -7.85
CA ILE A 61 24.61 0.08 -9.21
C ILE A 61 26.02 -0.52 -9.32
N LYS A 62 27.04 0.18 -8.83
CA LYS A 62 28.44 -0.28 -8.93
C LYS A 62 28.73 -1.53 -8.12
N LYS A 63 28.06 -1.71 -6.97
CA LYS A 63 28.14 -2.93 -6.18
C LYS A 63 27.39 -4.12 -6.79
N GLY A 64 26.65 -3.92 -7.88
CA GLY A 64 25.97 -5.00 -8.59
C GLY A 64 24.69 -5.49 -7.92
N TYR A 65 24.12 -4.74 -6.97
CA TYR A 65 22.87 -5.11 -6.30
C TYR A 65 21.65 -5.07 -7.24
N LEU A 66 21.76 -4.31 -8.34
CA LEU A 66 20.81 -4.33 -9.45
C LEU A 66 21.38 -5.16 -10.60
N THR A 67 20.68 -6.24 -10.94
CA THR A 67 21.00 -7.10 -12.09
C THR A 67 20.56 -6.45 -13.40
N GLU A 68 19.46 -5.70 -13.36
CA GLU A 68 18.96 -4.87 -14.45
C GLU A 68 18.44 -3.55 -13.87
N ARG A 69 18.40 -2.49 -14.67
CA ARG A 69 17.93 -1.15 -14.26
C ARG A 69 16.60 -0.82 -14.94
N LYS A 70 15.57 -1.62 -14.67
CA LYS A 70 14.27 -1.45 -15.33
C LYS A 70 13.49 -0.29 -14.75
N ASN A 71 13.26 -0.29 -13.44
CA ASN A 71 12.38 0.69 -12.80
C ASN A 71 13.10 1.42 -11.66
N LEU A 72 12.95 2.74 -11.63
CA LEU A 72 13.33 3.60 -10.52
C LEU A 72 12.13 4.43 -10.07
N TYR A 73 11.72 4.26 -8.82
CA TYR A 73 10.63 5.02 -8.20
C TYR A 73 11.18 6.01 -7.18
N PHE A 74 11.00 7.30 -7.42
CA PHE A 74 11.30 8.34 -6.45
C PHE A 74 10.06 8.67 -5.62
N LEU A 75 10.14 8.46 -4.31
CA LEU A 75 9.06 8.80 -3.37
C LEU A 75 9.37 10.16 -2.76
N VAL A 76 8.62 11.19 -3.17
CA VAL A 76 8.86 12.59 -2.79
C VAL A 76 7.77 13.10 -1.86
N SER A 77 8.10 14.09 -1.03
CA SER A 77 7.14 14.81 -0.19
C SER A 77 6.11 15.56 -1.04
N ASP A 78 4.92 15.78 -0.47
CA ASP A 78 3.91 16.66 -1.06
C ASP A 78 4.21 18.13 -0.75
N THR A 79 5.35 18.57 -1.28
CA THR A 79 5.87 19.94 -1.23
C THR A 79 6.34 20.33 -2.64
N ASP A 80 6.38 21.62 -2.93
CA ASP A 80 6.85 22.10 -4.23
C ASP A 80 8.34 21.78 -4.43
N GLU A 81 9.14 21.86 -3.36
CA GLU A 81 10.54 21.45 -3.39
C GLU A 81 10.70 19.96 -3.67
N GLY A 82 9.91 19.11 -3.00
CA GLY A 82 9.96 17.66 -3.18
C GLY A 82 9.64 17.26 -4.63
N LYS A 83 8.62 17.90 -5.21
CA LYS A 83 8.24 17.72 -6.62
C LYS A 83 9.37 18.15 -7.57
N LYS A 84 9.93 19.34 -7.39
CA LYS A 84 11.05 19.85 -8.19
C LYS A 84 12.28 18.92 -8.12
N ILE A 85 12.66 18.49 -6.92
CA ILE A 85 13.79 17.56 -6.73
C ILE A 85 13.53 16.23 -7.43
N GLY A 86 12.31 15.69 -7.30
CA GLY A 86 11.91 14.48 -7.99
C GLY A 86 12.12 14.56 -9.49
N GLU A 87 11.68 15.64 -10.12
CA GLU A 87 11.83 15.83 -11.57
C GLU A 87 13.29 16.04 -11.99
N ILE A 88 14.11 16.73 -11.20
CA ILE A 88 15.56 16.85 -11.44
C ILE A 88 16.24 15.47 -11.39
N LEU A 89 15.95 14.68 -10.35
CA LEU A 89 16.49 13.33 -10.20
C LEU A 89 16.02 12.41 -11.33
N LYS A 90 14.76 12.54 -11.74
CA LYS A 90 14.21 11.82 -12.88
C LYS A 90 14.97 12.16 -14.17
N GLY A 91 15.08 13.44 -14.50
CA GLY A 91 15.81 13.89 -15.68
C GLY A 91 17.27 13.42 -15.67
N TYR A 92 17.92 13.40 -14.51
CA TYR A 92 19.28 12.88 -14.38
C TYR A 92 19.35 11.37 -14.70
N PHE A 93 18.54 10.53 -14.05
CA PHE A 93 18.58 9.07 -14.22
C PHE A 93 17.95 8.56 -15.52
N GLU A 94 17.24 9.41 -16.27
CA GLU A 94 16.82 9.10 -17.64
C GLU A 94 17.97 9.32 -18.64
N ASN A 95 18.89 10.25 -18.38
CA ASN A 95 19.86 10.74 -19.38
C ASN A 95 21.34 10.45 -19.05
N ILE A 96 21.68 10.12 -17.80
CA ILE A 96 23.07 9.85 -17.41
C ILE A 96 23.61 8.58 -18.06
N LYS A 97 24.79 8.65 -18.67
CA LYS A 97 25.44 7.47 -19.26
C LYS A 97 25.83 6.48 -18.16
N ASN A 98 25.68 5.19 -18.45
CA ASN A 98 26.07 4.03 -17.61
C ASN A 98 25.25 3.82 -16.33
N PHE A 99 24.53 4.82 -15.83
CA PHE A 99 23.73 4.73 -14.61
C PHE A 99 22.22 4.91 -14.83
N ASN A 100 21.79 5.08 -16.08
CA ASN A 100 20.38 5.27 -16.40
C ASN A 100 19.51 4.04 -16.13
N PHE A 101 18.21 4.30 -15.96
CA PHE A 101 17.16 3.30 -15.87
C PHE A 101 16.26 3.36 -17.12
N GLU A 102 15.64 2.23 -17.47
CA GLU A 102 14.67 2.18 -18.59
C GLU A 102 13.42 3.02 -18.29
N LYS A 103 12.97 3.03 -17.04
CA LYS A 103 11.82 3.80 -16.57
C LYS A 103 12.10 4.45 -15.23
N VAL A 104 11.95 5.77 -15.19
CA VAL A 104 12.02 6.56 -13.95
C VAL A 104 10.66 7.20 -13.67
N THR A 105 10.19 7.14 -12.43
CA THR A 105 8.86 7.63 -12.05
C THR A 105 8.93 8.38 -10.74
N VAL A 106 8.45 9.62 -10.74
CA VAL A 106 8.28 10.44 -9.53
C VAL A 106 6.89 10.18 -8.96
N CYS A 107 6.85 9.82 -7.68
CA CYS A 107 5.64 9.52 -6.93
C CYS A 107 5.53 10.50 -5.76
N VAL A 108 4.66 11.49 -5.91
CA VAL A 108 4.32 12.41 -4.82
C VAL A 108 3.49 11.65 -3.79
N ILE A 109 3.96 11.64 -2.55
CA ILE A 109 3.22 11.03 -1.45
C ILE A 109 2.29 12.06 -0.83
N GLU A 110 1.01 11.96 -1.17
CA GLU A 110 -0.04 12.86 -0.69
C GLU A 110 0.03 13.05 0.83
N LYS A 111 -0.08 14.32 1.28
CA LYS A 111 -0.04 14.72 2.69
C LYS A 111 1.27 14.45 3.43
N LEU A 112 2.33 14.03 2.75
CA LEU A 112 3.67 13.92 3.33
C LEU A 112 4.37 15.28 3.27
N ASN A 113 3.92 16.20 4.13
CA ASN A 113 4.40 17.58 4.21
C ASN A 113 4.54 18.01 5.68
N ASP A 114 5.76 18.27 6.12
CA ASP A 114 6.09 18.60 7.51
C ASP A 114 5.60 19.99 7.97
N ALA A 115 5.28 20.90 7.05
CA ALA A 115 4.56 22.13 7.38
C ALA A 115 3.13 21.87 7.89
N ARG A 116 2.60 20.65 7.69
CA ARG A 116 1.31 20.18 8.23
C ARG A 116 1.52 18.93 9.11
N PRO A 117 2.02 19.05 10.35
CA PRO A 117 2.44 17.92 11.17
C PRO A 117 1.35 16.86 11.41
N TYR A 118 0.08 17.29 11.55
CA TYR A 118 -1.05 16.39 11.74
C TYR A 118 -1.30 15.51 10.51
N ASP A 119 -1.42 16.13 9.33
CA ASP A 119 -1.56 15.43 8.04
C ASP A 119 -0.35 14.53 7.76
N PHE A 120 0.87 15.02 8.05
CA PHE A 120 2.10 14.27 7.90
C PHE A 120 2.07 12.96 8.70
N LYS A 121 1.77 13.07 10.00
CA LYS A 121 1.78 11.93 10.92
C LYS A 121 0.69 10.91 10.57
N ILE A 122 -0.54 11.39 10.36
CA ILE A 122 -1.72 10.53 10.29
C ILE A 122 -1.97 10.01 8.89
N HIS A 123 -1.57 10.74 7.85
CA HIS A 123 -1.82 10.36 6.47
C HIS A 123 -0.53 10.18 5.67
N GLY A 124 0.36 11.17 5.67
CA GLY A 124 1.56 11.16 4.84
C GLY A 124 2.43 9.92 5.02
N LEU A 125 2.74 9.57 6.28
CA LEU A 125 3.55 8.38 6.59
C LEU A 125 2.86 7.08 6.18
N ARG A 126 1.54 6.96 6.40
CA ARG A 126 0.77 5.77 5.97
C ARG A 126 0.71 5.66 4.45
N ASN A 127 0.55 6.78 3.76
CA ASN A 127 0.54 6.83 2.29
C ASN A 127 1.91 6.40 1.73
N LEU A 128 3.01 6.78 2.37
CA LEU A 128 4.34 6.30 2.03
C LEU A 128 4.43 4.77 2.17
N ILE A 129 4.03 4.23 3.32
CA ILE A 129 4.05 2.79 3.59
C ILE A 129 3.22 2.02 2.56
N LYS A 130 1.99 2.48 2.29
CA LYS A 130 1.10 1.89 1.28
C LYS A 130 1.75 1.90 -0.11
N LYS A 131 2.39 3.00 -0.50
CA LYS A 131 3.02 3.15 -1.82
C LYS A 131 4.24 2.24 -1.98
N ILE A 132 5.08 2.12 -0.95
CA ILE A 132 6.20 1.16 -0.96
C ILE A 132 5.66 -0.27 -1.10
N ALA A 133 4.69 -0.65 -0.27
CA ALA A 133 4.10 -2.00 -0.29
C ALA A 133 3.44 -2.33 -1.64
N GLU A 134 2.79 -1.35 -2.27
CA GLU A 134 2.23 -1.47 -3.63
C GLU A 134 3.32 -1.83 -4.65
N PHE A 135 4.45 -1.11 -4.66
CA PHE A 135 5.55 -1.41 -5.59
C PHE A 135 6.24 -2.73 -5.30
N VAL A 136 6.39 -3.09 -4.02
CA VAL A 136 6.92 -4.41 -3.63
C VAL A 136 6.03 -5.54 -4.13
N ARG A 137 4.70 -5.43 -3.99
CA ARG A 137 3.76 -6.43 -4.54
C ARG A 137 3.81 -6.49 -6.07
N LYS A 138 3.89 -5.33 -6.72
CA LYS A 138 3.92 -5.21 -8.19
C LYS A 138 5.15 -5.87 -8.81
N HIS A 139 6.29 -5.76 -8.16
CA HIS A 139 7.60 -6.23 -8.66
C HIS A 139 8.18 -7.32 -7.76
N TYR A 140 7.32 -8.19 -7.24
CA TYR A 140 7.69 -9.19 -6.22
C TYR A 140 8.96 -9.97 -6.58
N GLY A 141 9.87 -10.08 -5.60
CA GLY A 141 11.17 -10.75 -5.77
C GLY A 141 12.22 -9.96 -6.56
N GLU A 142 11.90 -8.78 -7.07
CA GLU A 142 12.80 -7.98 -7.92
C GLU A 142 13.06 -6.56 -7.39
N VAL A 143 12.59 -6.24 -6.18
CA VAL A 143 12.69 -4.91 -5.57
C VAL A 143 13.83 -4.82 -4.56
N ILE A 144 14.48 -3.66 -4.55
CA ILE A 144 15.27 -3.16 -3.42
C ILE A 144 14.80 -1.76 -3.03
N ILE A 145 15.07 -1.37 -1.78
CA ILE A 145 14.72 -0.05 -1.27
C ILE A 145 16.01 0.71 -0.93
N ASN A 146 16.18 1.91 -1.45
CA ASN A 146 17.18 2.86 -0.97
C ASN A 146 16.51 3.87 -0.04
N ALA A 147 16.87 3.80 1.24
CA ALA A 147 16.36 4.63 2.30
C ALA A 147 17.42 5.64 2.78
N THR A 148 18.26 6.15 1.87
CA THR A 148 19.31 7.12 2.21
C THR A 148 18.76 8.52 2.47
N GLY A 149 17.86 9.00 1.60
CA GLY A 149 17.30 10.35 1.66
C GLY A 149 15.91 10.40 2.30
N GLY A 150 15.49 11.59 2.71
CA GLY A 150 14.14 11.83 3.23
C GLY A 150 14.09 12.15 4.72
N TYR A 151 12.88 12.30 5.27
CA TYR A 151 12.72 12.47 6.72
C TYR A 151 13.15 11.19 7.44
N LYS A 152 13.71 11.33 8.65
CA LYS A 152 14.13 10.20 9.49
C LYS A 152 13.01 9.16 9.67
N ALA A 153 11.77 9.61 9.79
CA ALA A 153 10.60 8.73 9.86
C ALA A 153 10.38 7.94 8.55
N GLN A 154 10.55 8.56 7.39
CA GLN A 154 10.44 7.85 6.10
C GLN A 154 11.48 6.73 6.00
N ILE A 155 12.74 7.04 6.37
CA ILE A 155 13.84 6.07 6.38
C ILE A 155 13.53 4.90 7.33
N ALA A 156 13.11 5.21 8.56
CA ALA A 156 12.80 4.19 9.55
C ALA A 156 11.64 3.27 9.12
N PHE A 157 10.56 3.83 8.54
CA PHE A 157 9.43 3.02 8.07
C PHE A 157 9.74 2.25 6.79
N ALA A 158 10.56 2.79 5.90
CA ALA A 158 11.04 2.06 4.73
C ALA A 158 11.89 0.85 5.16
N LEU A 159 12.77 1.01 6.15
CA LEU A 159 13.53 -0.08 6.75
C LEU A 159 12.61 -1.13 7.39
N ALA A 160 11.72 -0.70 8.29
CA ALA A 160 10.79 -1.60 8.98
C ALA A 160 9.91 -2.39 8.01
N LEU A 161 9.41 -1.75 6.95
CA LEU A 161 8.62 -2.42 5.91
C LEU A 161 9.47 -3.37 5.06
N GLY A 162 10.73 -3.02 4.74
CA GLY A 162 11.65 -3.92 4.06
C GLY A 162 11.89 -5.21 4.85
N GLN A 163 12.06 -5.09 6.17
CA GLN A 163 12.21 -6.25 7.07
C GLN A 163 11.00 -7.18 7.03
N THR A 164 9.80 -6.63 7.06
CA THR A 164 8.56 -7.43 7.11
C THR A 164 8.14 -7.98 5.76
N LEU A 165 8.47 -7.29 4.66
CA LEU A 165 8.18 -7.74 3.29
C LEU A 165 9.32 -8.55 2.64
N LYS A 166 10.40 -8.83 3.37
CA LYS A 166 11.58 -9.57 2.88
C LYS A 166 12.26 -8.87 1.69
N VAL A 167 12.40 -7.55 1.78
CA VAL A 167 13.05 -6.71 0.76
C VAL A 167 14.33 -6.10 1.33
N PRO A 168 15.50 -6.28 0.70
CA PRO A 168 16.74 -5.64 1.12
C PRO A 168 16.63 -4.12 1.09
N VAL A 169 17.16 -3.48 2.14
CA VAL A 169 17.17 -2.02 2.28
C VAL A 169 18.61 -1.52 2.29
N TYR A 170 18.89 -0.51 1.48
CA TYR A 170 20.20 0.12 1.39
C TYR A 170 20.16 1.50 2.03
N TYR A 171 21.23 1.81 2.74
CA TYR A 171 21.42 3.11 3.37
C TYR A 171 22.88 3.54 3.19
N ARG A 172 23.10 4.78 2.75
CA ARG A 172 24.42 5.38 2.72
C ARG A 172 24.59 6.35 3.89
N PHE A 173 25.61 6.11 4.70
CA PHE A 173 26.01 7.05 5.74
C PHE A 173 26.90 8.15 5.15
N GLU A 174 26.68 9.42 5.53
CA GLU A 174 27.37 10.57 4.92
C GLU A 174 28.90 10.53 4.98
N ARG A 175 29.47 9.82 5.96
CA ARG A 175 30.93 9.72 6.16
C ARG A 175 31.61 8.66 5.31
N PHE A 176 30.88 7.75 4.68
CA PHE A 176 31.44 6.71 3.82
C PHE A 176 30.81 6.77 2.42
N PRO A 177 31.60 6.52 1.36
CA PRO A 177 31.08 6.62 -0.01
C PRO A 177 30.13 5.47 -0.36
N GLU A 178 30.17 4.37 0.38
CA GLU A 178 29.47 3.16 0.03
C GLU A 178 28.13 3.00 0.76
N VAL A 179 27.16 2.41 0.05
CA VAL A 179 25.94 1.92 0.69
C VAL A 179 26.22 0.70 1.57
N ILE A 180 25.49 0.65 2.68
CA ILE A 180 25.35 -0.49 3.57
C ILE A 180 24.07 -1.22 3.19
N GLU A 181 24.17 -2.53 3.04
CA GLU A 181 23.04 -3.42 2.83
C GLU A 181 22.48 -3.88 4.19
N LEU A 182 21.17 -3.72 4.35
CA LEU A 182 20.42 -4.16 5.52
C LEU A 182 19.46 -5.26 5.06
N GLU A 183 19.94 -6.50 5.18
CA GLU A 183 19.14 -7.68 4.83
C GLU A 183 17.93 -7.84 5.77
N PRO A 184 16.81 -8.36 5.26
CA PRO A 184 15.66 -8.67 6.09
C PRO A 184 15.97 -9.83 7.05
N LEU A 185 15.69 -9.64 8.33
CA LEU A 185 15.75 -10.71 9.33
C LEU A 185 14.70 -11.79 9.02
N PRO A 186 14.95 -13.06 9.40
CA PRO A 186 13.99 -14.16 9.25
C PRO A 186 12.87 -14.11 10.31
N LEU A 187 12.27 -12.93 10.53
CA LEU A 187 11.15 -12.72 11.45
C LEU A 187 9.82 -12.59 10.70
N ASP A 188 8.77 -13.16 11.24
CA ASP A 188 7.41 -13.00 10.72
C ASP A 188 6.56 -12.25 11.75
N LEU A 189 5.68 -11.37 11.26
CA LEU A 189 4.67 -10.76 12.13
C LEU A 189 3.57 -11.78 12.42
N ASP A 190 3.15 -11.86 13.69
CA ASP A 190 2.07 -12.75 14.09
C ASP A 190 0.74 -12.28 13.50
N LYS A 191 0.21 -13.06 12.56
CA LYS A 191 -1.05 -12.82 11.85
C LYS A 191 -2.29 -12.99 12.74
N ASN A 192 -2.19 -13.63 13.89
CA ASN A 192 -3.34 -13.80 14.77
C ASN A 192 -3.88 -12.46 15.27
N TYR A 193 -3.00 -11.46 15.48
CA TYR A 193 -3.44 -10.12 15.84
C TYR A 193 -4.23 -9.41 14.72
N TYR A 194 -4.03 -9.79 13.45
CA TYR A 194 -4.82 -9.28 12.35
C TYR A 194 -6.26 -9.74 12.49
N PHE A 195 -6.51 -11.02 12.77
CA PHE A 195 -7.87 -11.53 12.95
C PHE A 195 -8.59 -10.87 14.13
N LEU A 196 -7.88 -10.63 15.24
CA LEU A 196 -8.41 -9.90 16.39
C LEU A 196 -8.77 -8.43 16.05
N ALA A 197 -7.97 -7.76 15.23
CA ALA A 197 -8.11 -6.33 14.92
C ALA A 197 -8.79 -6.04 13.57
N ARG A 198 -9.11 -7.06 12.76
CA ARG A 198 -9.57 -6.92 11.35
C ARG A 198 -10.76 -5.99 11.24
N ASN A 199 -11.75 -6.15 12.11
CA ASN A 199 -12.96 -5.33 12.08
C ASN A 199 -12.67 -3.84 12.27
N LEU A 200 -11.71 -3.49 13.13
CA LEU A 200 -11.28 -2.11 13.33
C LEU A 200 -10.50 -1.60 12.13
N PHE A 201 -9.57 -2.38 11.58
CA PHE A 201 -8.86 -2.03 10.35
C PHE A 201 -9.83 -1.75 9.21
N GLU A 202 -10.80 -2.63 8.97
CA GLU A 202 -11.80 -2.46 7.92
C GLU A 202 -12.70 -1.25 8.13
N GLN A 203 -13.16 -1.01 9.37
CA GLN A 203 -14.00 0.16 9.65
C GLN A 203 -13.24 1.46 9.39
N ILE A 204 -11.98 1.56 9.85
CA ILE A 204 -11.15 2.74 9.64
C ILE A 204 -10.77 2.91 8.16
N ASP A 205 -10.39 1.84 7.46
CA ASP A 205 -10.06 1.96 6.03
C ASP A 205 -11.30 2.30 5.17
N ASN A 206 -12.51 1.95 5.60
CA ASN A 206 -13.75 2.30 4.90
C ASN A 206 -14.31 3.69 5.25
N SER A 207 -13.86 4.31 6.34
CA SER A 207 -14.40 5.61 6.76
C SER A 207 -13.84 6.77 5.93
N LEU A 208 -14.63 7.84 5.83
CA LEU A 208 -14.17 9.10 5.24
C LEU A 208 -13.05 9.66 6.13
N GLY A 209 -11.93 10.05 5.52
CA GLY A 209 -10.78 10.58 6.26
C GLY A 209 -9.91 9.52 6.95
N LYS A 210 -10.26 8.22 6.91
CA LYS A 210 -9.46 7.12 7.48
C LYS A 210 -9.27 7.18 9.00
N PHE A 211 -10.32 7.62 9.70
CA PHE A 211 -10.49 7.58 11.15
C PHE A 211 -11.97 7.38 11.51
N VAL A 212 -12.25 6.93 12.72
CA VAL A 212 -13.62 6.73 13.24
C VAL A 212 -13.76 7.37 14.61
N GLU A 213 -14.95 7.83 15.00
CA GLU A 213 -15.16 8.38 16.34
C GLU A 213 -14.95 7.28 17.38
N PHE A 214 -14.11 7.52 18.39
CA PHE A 214 -13.66 6.49 19.30
C PHE A 214 -14.83 5.83 20.06
N GLY A 215 -15.87 6.60 20.39
CA GLY A 215 -17.05 6.08 21.09
C GLY A 215 -17.80 5.00 20.30
N GLU A 216 -17.74 5.01 18.96
CA GLU A 216 -18.37 3.99 18.11
C GLU A 216 -17.65 2.65 18.16
N VAL A 217 -16.34 2.67 18.44
CA VAL A 217 -15.45 1.52 18.39
C VAL A 217 -14.80 1.20 19.74
N GLU A 218 -15.18 1.90 20.81
CA GLU A 218 -14.51 1.85 22.10
C GLU A 218 -14.48 0.42 22.68
N ILE A 219 -15.59 -0.31 22.57
CA ILE A 219 -15.67 -1.71 23.04
C ILE A 219 -14.70 -2.59 22.25
N GLN A 220 -14.72 -2.50 20.91
CA GLN A 220 -13.85 -3.28 20.02
C GLN A 220 -12.37 -2.97 20.29
N TYR A 221 -12.03 -1.72 20.55
CA TYR A 221 -10.66 -1.33 20.89
C TYR A 221 -10.25 -1.81 22.30
N LYS A 222 -11.14 -1.71 23.30
CA LYS A 222 -10.83 -2.09 24.68
C LYS A 222 -10.52 -3.58 24.83
N ILE A 223 -11.24 -4.45 24.10
CA ILE A 223 -11.03 -5.90 24.12
C ILE A 223 -9.74 -6.35 23.43
N LEU A 224 -9.09 -5.48 22.64
CA LEU A 224 -7.82 -5.84 22.01
C LEU A 224 -6.71 -6.07 23.06
N PRO A 225 -5.84 -7.06 22.83
CA PRO A 225 -4.62 -7.21 23.61
C PRO A 225 -3.71 -5.97 23.44
N VAL A 226 -2.83 -5.72 24.41
CA VAL A 226 -1.97 -4.53 24.44
C VAL A 226 -1.10 -4.45 23.18
N GLU A 227 -0.64 -5.59 22.69
CA GLU A 227 0.18 -5.75 21.50
C GLU A 227 -0.56 -5.32 20.23
N ALA A 228 -1.88 -5.49 20.16
CA ALA A 228 -2.69 -5.06 19.00
C ALA A 228 -3.12 -3.58 19.09
N LYS A 229 -3.10 -2.98 20.29
CA LYS A 229 -3.45 -1.56 20.46
C LYS A 229 -2.45 -0.63 19.79
N ILE A 230 -1.17 -1.05 19.65
CA ILE A 230 -0.12 -0.28 18.96
C ILE A 230 -0.46 0.00 17.47
N PHE A 231 -1.37 -0.78 16.89
CA PHE A 231 -1.78 -0.59 15.50
C PHE A 231 -2.64 0.65 15.30
N PHE A 232 -3.09 1.29 16.38
CA PHE A 232 -4.02 2.39 16.33
C PHE A 232 -3.52 3.58 17.16
N ASP A 233 -3.80 4.79 16.67
CA ASP A 233 -3.59 6.04 17.38
C ASP A 233 -4.95 6.62 17.78
N ILE A 234 -5.04 7.12 19.02
CA ILE A 234 -6.20 7.89 19.50
C ILE A 234 -5.83 9.36 19.45
N GLU A 235 -6.50 10.11 18.59
CA GLU A 235 -6.27 11.54 18.38
C GLU A 235 -7.46 12.34 18.90
N LYS A 236 -7.21 13.55 19.42
CA LYS A 236 -8.26 14.45 19.89
C LYS A 236 -8.43 15.60 18.91
N ILE A 237 -9.61 15.69 18.30
CA ILE A 237 -9.98 16.74 17.34
C ILE A 237 -11.26 17.40 17.88
N ASP A 238 -11.24 18.72 18.07
CA ASP A 238 -12.39 19.52 18.53
C ASP A 238 -13.10 18.95 19.77
N GLY A 239 -12.32 18.46 20.74
CA GLY A 239 -12.85 17.87 21.98
C GLY A 239 -13.26 16.41 21.88
N LYS A 240 -13.43 15.86 20.68
CA LYS A 240 -13.79 14.46 20.42
C LYS A 240 -12.56 13.58 20.21
N LYS A 241 -12.66 12.30 20.58
CA LYS A 241 -11.61 11.30 20.36
C LYS A 241 -11.90 10.54 19.08
N TYR A 242 -10.88 10.34 18.26
CA TYR A 242 -10.94 9.56 17.04
C TYR A 242 -9.88 8.47 17.06
N LEU A 243 -10.22 7.30 16.54
CA LEU A 243 -9.30 6.19 16.33
C LEU A 243 -8.85 6.19 14.87
N SER A 244 -7.54 6.12 14.64
CA SER A 244 -6.93 5.96 13.32
C SER A 244 -5.92 4.82 13.33
N ILE A 245 -5.56 4.29 12.17
CA ILE A 245 -4.46 3.30 12.08
C ILE A 245 -3.14 4.05 12.20
N SER A 246 -2.26 3.63 13.10
CA SER A 246 -0.93 4.21 13.28
C SER A 246 -0.01 3.84 12.10
N PRO A 247 1.12 4.55 11.88
CA PRO A 247 2.12 4.12 10.89
C PRO A 247 2.63 2.69 11.11
N MET A 248 2.83 2.27 12.37
CA MET A 248 3.23 0.89 12.69
C MET A 248 2.11 -0.11 12.38
N GLY A 249 0.86 0.24 12.69
CA GLY A 249 -0.31 -0.55 12.29
C GLY A 249 -0.44 -0.67 10.77
N GLN A 250 -0.06 0.36 10.03
CA GLN A 250 -0.05 0.33 8.57
C GLN A 250 1.04 -0.59 8.01
N ILE A 251 2.24 -0.61 8.62
CA ILE A 251 3.29 -1.58 8.25
C ILE A 251 2.80 -3.00 8.50
N TYR A 252 2.25 -3.25 9.68
CA TYR A 252 1.68 -4.56 10.04
C TYR A 252 0.63 -4.99 9.01
N LEU A 253 -0.34 -4.11 8.74
CA LEU A 253 -1.44 -4.39 7.81
C LEU A 253 -0.95 -4.67 6.38
N GLU A 254 -0.01 -3.88 5.85
CA GLU A 254 0.55 -4.12 4.51
C GLU A 254 1.41 -5.39 4.45
N SER A 255 2.04 -5.77 5.55
CA SER A 255 2.81 -7.03 5.66
C SER A 255 1.87 -8.23 5.61
N ILE A 256 0.79 -8.21 6.41
CA ILE A 256 -0.21 -9.27 6.43
C ILE A 256 -0.95 -9.37 5.08
N ARG A 257 -1.35 -8.23 4.49
CA ARG A 257 -1.95 -8.19 3.15
C ARG A 257 -1.05 -8.82 2.10
N SER A 258 0.24 -8.49 2.12
CA SER A 258 1.20 -9.05 1.16
C SER A 258 1.39 -10.55 1.39
N LYS A 259 1.45 -11.00 2.64
CA LYS A 259 1.48 -12.43 2.99
C LYS A 259 0.29 -13.19 2.42
N PHE A 260 -0.94 -12.69 2.62
CA PHE A 260 -2.14 -13.32 2.04
C PHE A 260 -2.18 -13.24 0.51
N TYR A 261 -1.71 -12.14 -0.09
CA TYR A 261 -1.62 -12.01 -1.54
C TYR A 261 -0.74 -13.10 -2.18
N PHE A 262 0.42 -13.39 -1.59
CA PHE A 262 1.29 -14.47 -2.10
C PHE A 262 0.74 -15.85 -1.76
N LEU A 263 0.29 -16.07 -0.52
CA LEU A 263 -0.29 -17.34 -0.10
C LEU A 263 -1.51 -17.72 -0.96
N ASN A 264 -2.34 -16.74 -1.35
CA ASN A 264 -3.47 -16.96 -2.25
C ASN A 264 -3.07 -17.64 -3.57
N LYS A 265 -1.86 -17.39 -4.07
CA LYS A 265 -1.37 -17.97 -5.34
C LYS A 265 -0.86 -19.41 -5.19
N GLU A 266 -0.45 -19.80 -3.99
CA GLU A 266 0.20 -21.09 -3.73
C GLU A 266 -0.75 -22.11 -3.09
N ILE A 267 -1.69 -21.64 -2.27
CA ILE A 267 -2.53 -22.51 -1.47
C ILE A 267 -3.62 -23.21 -2.29
N GLN A 268 -3.77 -24.52 -2.04
CA GLN A 268 -4.89 -25.30 -2.54
C GLN A 268 -6.03 -25.31 -1.52
N LEU A 269 -7.16 -24.71 -1.90
CA LEU A 269 -8.38 -24.69 -1.10
C LEU A 269 -9.31 -25.83 -1.50
N GLU A 270 -10.02 -26.39 -0.52
CA GLU A 270 -11.05 -27.41 -0.80
C GLU A 270 -12.23 -26.79 -1.53
N LYS A 271 -12.64 -27.44 -2.63
CA LYS A 271 -13.84 -27.07 -3.40
C LYS A 271 -15.07 -27.79 -2.85
N ARG A 272 -16.22 -27.11 -2.90
CA ARG A 272 -17.53 -27.71 -2.65
C ARG A 272 -17.79 -28.86 -3.62
N LYS A 273 -18.25 -30.00 -3.12
CA LYS A 273 -18.50 -31.23 -3.90
C LYS A 273 -19.86 -31.28 -4.62
N GLY A 274 -20.83 -30.45 -4.19
CA GLY A 274 -22.18 -30.40 -4.77
C GLY A 274 -22.59 -29.01 -5.25
N GLU A 275 -23.88 -28.81 -5.51
CA GLU A 275 -24.45 -27.50 -5.82
C GLU A 275 -24.43 -26.57 -4.61
N ILE A 276 -24.41 -25.25 -4.86
CA ILE A 276 -24.51 -24.25 -3.81
C ILE A 276 -25.90 -24.28 -3.17
N LYS A 277 -25.96 -24.26 -1.83
CA LYS A 277 -27.23 -24.07 -1.12
C LYS A 277 -27.65 -22.60 -1.21
N PHE A 278 -28.42 -22.25 -2.23
CA PHE A 278 -28.93 -20.89 -2.42
C PHE A 278 -30.27 -20.70 -1.70
N ILE A 279 -30.33 -19.75 -0.76
CA ILE A 279 -31.50 -19.48 0.09
C ILE A 279 -31.98 -18.04 -0.15
N SER A 280 -33.19 -17.90 -0.69
CA SER A 280 -33.86 -16.60 -0.87
C SER A 280 -35.30 -16.67 -0.37
N SER A 281 -35.77 -15.62 0.31
CA SER A 281 -37.17 -15.52 0.72
C SER A 281 -38.03 -15.09 -0.46
N GLY A 282 -39.05 -15.89 -0.82
CA GLY A 282 -40.02 -15.55 -1.85
C GLY A 282 -40.90 -14.33 -1.53
N LYS A 283 -40.87 -13.83 -0.28
CA LYS A 283 -41.67 -12.68 0.16
C LYS A 283 -41.06 -11.32 -0.24
N GLU A 284 -39.80 -11.30 -0.69
CA GLU A 284 -39.11 -10.07 -1.12
C GLU A 284 -38.96 -10.05 -2.65
N GLY A 285 -40.01 -9.64 -3.37
CA GLY A 285 -40.02 -9.62 -4.84
C GLY A 285 -38.84 -8.86 -5.49
N HIS A 286 -38.28 -7.87 -4.79
CA HIS A 286 -37.10 -7.12 -5.25
C HIS A 286 -35.83 -7.96 -5.35
N SER A 287 -35.62 -8.89 -4.41
CA SER A 287 -34.44 -9.76 -4.40
C SER A 287 -34.43 -10.71 -5.60
N ILE A 288 -35.59 -11.33 -5.90
CA ILE A 288 -35.78 -12.24 -7.04
C ILE A 288 -35.47 -11.53 -8.36
N GLN A 289 -35.92 -10.29 -8.51
CA GLN A 289 -35.66 -9.51 -9.71
C GLN A 289 -34.16 -9.27 -9.92
N ILE A 290 -33.41 -8.88 -8.88
CA ILE A 290 -31.97 -8.68 -8.96
C ILE A 290 -31.25 -10.02 -9.24
N ILE A 291 -31.62 -11.08 -8.53
CA ILE A 291 -31.01 -12.41 -8.70
C ILE A 291 -31.15 -12.91 -10.13
N ASN A 292 -32.33 -12.79 -10.72
CA ASN A 292 -32.58 -13.26 -12.09
C ASN A 292 -31.93 -12.36 -13.14
N ASN A 293 -31.97 -11.03 -12.98
CA ASN A 293 -31.40 -10.10 -13.96
C ASN A 293 -29.88 -10.24 -14.11
N TYR A 294 -29.19 -10.61 -13.04
CA TYR A 294 -27.73 -10.75 -13.01
C TYR A 294 -27.28 -12.21 -12.92
N SER A 295 -28.19 -13.18 -13.11
CA SER A 295 -27.93 -14.61 -13.00
C SER A 295 -27.09 -14.99 -11.76
N LEU A 296 -27.42 -14.40 -10.61
CA LEU A 296 -26.55 -14.49 -9.42
C LEU A 296 -26.38 -15.93 -8.93
N LYS A 297 -27.40 -16.77 -9.10
CA LYS A 297 -27.29 -18.21 -8.77
C LYS A 297 -26.18 -18.88 -9.59
N ASP A 298 -26.15 -18.65 -10.90
CA ASP A 298 -25.15 -19.22 -11.79
C ASP A 298 -23.76 -18.62 -11.55
N LEU A 299 -23.69 -17.31 -11.28
CA LEU A 299 -22.46 -16.62 -10.90
C LEU A 299 -21.81 -17.29 -9.68
N PHE A 300 -22.56 -17.46 -8.59
CA PHE A 300 -22.03 -18.06 -7.36
C PHE A 300 -21.87 -19.59 -7.44
N GLU A 301 -22.60 -20.27 -8.34
CA GLU A 301 -22.39 -21.69 -8.59
C GLU A 301 -21.00 -21.97 -9.19
N ARG A 302 -20.48 -21.06 -10.02
CA ARG A 302 -19.10 -21.11 -10.57
C ARG A 302 -18.03 -20.91 -9.49
N PHE A 303 -18.32 -20.13 -8.45
CA PHE A 303 -17.39 -19.94 -7.33
C PHE A 303 -17.49 -21.09 -6.32
N LYS A 304 -16.67 -22.12 -6.52
CA LYS A 304 -16.76 -23.41 -5.80
C LYS A 304 -16.32 -23.39 -4.32
N TYR A 305 -16.08 -22.23 -3.72
CA TYR A 305 -15.63 -22.11 -2.33
C TYR A 305 -16.73 -21.65 -1.35
N ILE A 306 -17.94 -21.34 -1.83
CA ILE A 306 -19.11 -21.01 -0.99
C ILE A 306 -20.00 -22.25 -0.84
N THR A 307 -20.34 -22.70 0.36
CA THR A 307 -21.21 -23.87 0.57
C THR A 307 -22.68 -23.50 0.60
N SER A 308 -23.01 -22.37 1.24
CA SER A 308 -24.36 -21.84 1.37
C SER A 308 -24.35 -20.33 1.16
N LEU A 309 -25.36 -19.81 0.46
CA LEU A 309 -25.53 -18.39 0.18
C LEU A 309 -26.96 -17.98 0.48
N ARG A 310 -27.14 -17.11 1.47
CA ARG A 310 -28.45 -16.63 1.92
C ARG A 310 -28.60 -15.16 1.58
N VAL A 311 -29.68 -14.80 0.91
CA VAL A 311 -30.11 -13.40 0.75
C VAL A 311 -30.56 -12.89 2.12
N THR A 312 -29.93 -11.82 2.59
CA THR A 312 -30.29 -11.20 3.88
C THR A 312 -31.02 -9.89 3.74
N ARG A 313 -30.79 -9.16 2.63
CA ARG A 313 -31.44 -7.87 2.35
C ARG A 313 -31.35 -7.55 0.86
N ALA A 314 -32.38 -6.92 0.30
CA ALA A 314 -32.33 -6.24 -0.98
C ALA A 314 -32.98 -4.86 -0.91
N SER A 315 -32.43 -3.87 -1.61
CA SER A 315 -32.94 -2.50 -1.65
C SER A 315 -32.81 -1.92 -3.05
N GLN A 316 -33.86 -1.27 -3.58
CA GLN A 316 -33.80 -0.57 -4.87
C GLN A 316 -33.39 0.91 -4.75
N SER A 317 -33.39 1.47 -3.54
CA SER A 317 -33.17 2.90 -3.28
C SER A 317 -31.75 3.25 -2.83
N GLU A 318 -31.01 2.29 -2.27
CA GLU A 318 -29.63 2.51 -1.83
C GLU A 318 -28.67 2.44 -3.03
N ARG A 319 -27.92 3.53 -3.23
CA ARG A 319 -26.86 3.65 -4.23
C ARG A 319 -25.52 3.78 -3.51
N THR A 320 -24.76 2.69 -3.43
CA THR A 320 -23.35 2.72 -3.01
C THR A 320 -22.45 2.62 -4.24
N SER A 321 -21.18 3.00 -4.11
CA SER A 321 -20.27 3.11 -5.27
C SER A 321 -19.60 1.79 -5.70
N SER A 322 -19.66 0.73 -4.88
CA SER A 322 -18.90 -0.51 -5.12
C SER A 322 -19.48 -1.72 -4.40
N SER A 323 -19.34 -2.88 -5.03
CA SER A 323 -19.52 -4.18 -4.38
C SER A 323 -18.43 -4.41 -3.32
N LYS A 324 -18.74 -5.13 -2.25
CA LYS A 324 -17.81 -5.38 -1.13
C LYS A 324 -17.98 -6.80 -0.58
N VAL A 325 -16.88 -7.40 -0.15
CA VAL A 325 -16.88 -8.67 0.60
C VAL A 325 -16.19 -8.45 1.94
N LYS A 326 -16.85 -8.81 3.04
CA LYS A 326 -16.32 -8.69 4.41
C LYS A 326 -16.41 -10.03 5.13
N ILE A 327 -15.59 -10.23 6.16
CA ILE A 327 -15.73 -11.37 7.06
C ILE A 327 -16.40 -10.92 8.36
N VAL A 328 -17.46 -11.62 8.76
CA VAL A 328 -18.12 -11.43 10.06
C VAL A 328 -18.21 -12.79 10.75
N GLY A 329 -17.48 -12.94 11.85
CA GLY A 329 -17.28 -14.25 12.48
C GLY A 329 -16.62 -15.21 11.51
N ASN A 330 -17.29 -16.32 11.21
CA ASN A 330 -16.84 -17.36 10.28
C ASN A 330 -17.54 -17.31 8.90
N LYS A 331 -18.22 -16.20 8.59
CA LYS A 331 -19.01 -16.04 7.35
C LYS A 331 -18.53 -14.87 6.51
N LEU A 332 -18.85 -14.93 5.22
CA LEU A 332 -18.68 -13.82 4.30
C LEU A 332 -19.97 -13.01 4.20
N ILE A 333 -19.87 -11.69 4.33
CA ILE A 333 -20.94 -10.75 4.00
C ILE A 333 -20.61 -10.13 2.65
N ILE A 334 -21.43 -10.44 1.65
CA ILE A 334 -21.24 -9.99 0.27
C ILE A 334 -22.31 -8.94 -0.03
N ILE A 335 -21.87 -7.76 -0.46
CA ILE A 335 -22.74 -6.65 -0.83
C ILE A 335 -22.50 -6.40 -2.32
N LEU A 336 -23.48 -6.70 -3.17
CA LEU A 336 -23.39 -6.44 -4.60
C LEU A 336 -24.20 -5.19 -4.97
N HIS A 337 -23.56 -4.28 -5.69
CA HIS A 337 -24.20 -3.13 -6.28
C HIS A 337 -24.65 -3.43 -7.72
N THR A 338 -25.85 -3.01 -8.08
CA THR A 338 -26.41 -3.16 -9.43
C THR A 338 -27.17 -1.92 -9.90
N LYS A 339 -27.42 -1.77 -11.20
CA LYS A 339 -28.40 -0.77 -11.73
C LYS A 339 -29.80 -0.90 -11.13
N LYS A 340 -30.15 -2.06 -10.58
CA LYS A 340 -31.47 -2.38 -10.03
C LYS A 340 -31.52 -2.27 -8.50
N GLY A 341 -30.45 -1.77 -7.89
CA GLY A 341 -30.31 -1.63 -6.45
C GLY A 341 -29.19 -2.50 -5.89
N LEU A 342 -29.30 -2.80 -4.61
CA LEU A 342 -28.27 -3.44 -3.81
C LEU A 342 -28.82 -4.74 -3.22
N ILE A 343 -27.99 -5.78 -3.22
CA ILE A 343 -28.31 -7.07 -2.62
C ILE A 343 -27.22 -7.51 -1.66
N HIS A 344 -27.63 -7.98 -0.48
CA HIS A 344 -26.76 -8.52 0.56
C HIS A 344 -26.91 -10.02 0.63
N PHE A 345 -25.77 -10.69 0.75
CA PHE A 345 -25.70 -12.10 1.05
C PHE A 345 -24.88 -12.36 2.30
N GLU A 346 -25.29 -13.39 3.02
CA GLU A 346 -24.46 -14.09 3.99
C GLU A 346 -24.03 -15.43 3.37
N ALA A 347 -22.72 -15.68 3.33
CA ALA A 347 -22.11 -16.86 2.73
C ALA A 347 -21.36 -17.69 3.78
N GLU A 348 -21.64 -18.99 3.81
CA GLU A 348 -20.79 -20.00 4.43
C GLU A 348 -19.81 -20.55 3.39
N THR A 349 -18.61 -20.93 3.80
CA THR A 349 -17.53 -21.30 2.87
C THR A 349 -16.99 -22.69 3.17
N THR A 350 -16.07 -23.15 2.32
CA THR A 350 -15.29 -24.37 2.55
C THR A 350 -14.08 -24.14 3.48
N ALA A 351 -13.87 -22.92 4.00
CA ALA A 351 -12.74 -22.62 4.88
C ALA A 351 -12.73 -23.48 6.13
N ARG A 352 -11.54 -24.02 6.46
CA ARG A 352 -11.29 -24.82 7.67
C ARG A 352 -10.72 -24.00 8.83
N ASN A 353 -10.22 -22.79 8.54
CA ASN A 353 -9.63 -21.86 9.50
C ASN A 353 -9.75 -20.41 8.99
N GLU A 354 -9.34 -19.44 9.81
CA GLU A 354 -9.45 -18.02 9.47
C GLU A 354 -8.58 -17.59 8.27
N GLU A 355 -7.45 -18.27 8.04
CA GLU A 355 -6.58 -17.98 6.90
C GLU A 355 -7.23 -18.39 5.58
N GLU A 356 -7.78 -19.60 5.52
CA GLU A 356 -8.52 -20.06 4.35
C GLU A 356 -9.73 -19.17 4.09
N LEU A 357 -10.41 -18.70 5.15
CA LEU A 357 -11.53 -17.78 5.01
C LEU A 357 -11.09 -16.43 4.40
N GLU A 358 -9.95 -15.90 4.85
CA GLU A 358 -9.36 -14.67 4.30
C GLU A 358 -8.96 -14.84 2.82
N ILE A 359 -8.38 -15.98 2.47
CA ILE A 359 -8.03 -16.31 1.08
C ILE A 359 -9.28 -16.47 0.21
N ILE A 360 -10.32 -17.16 0.71
CA ILE A 360 -11.60 -17.29 -0.02
C ILE A 360 -12.23 -15.91 -0.22
N ARG A 361 -12.17 -15.01 0.78
CA ARG A 361 -12.62 -13.62 0.65
C ARG A 361 -11.89 -12.91 -0.50
N LEU A 362 -10.56 -12.98 -0.54
CA LEU A 362 -9.74 -12.38 -1.60
C LEU A 362 -10.08 -12.94 -2.99
N ARG A 363 -10.15 -14.27 -3.13
CA ARG A 363 -10.53 -14.91 -4.40
C ARG A 363 -11.94 -14.54 -4.85
N LEU A 364 -12.85 -14.32 -3.90
CA LEU A 364 -14.20 -13.90 -4.22
C LEU A 364 -14.25 -12.47 -4.74
N GLU A 365 -13.47 -11.56 -4.15
CA GLU A 365 -13.33 -10.19 -4.68
C GLU A 365 -12.79 -10.20 -6.10
N GLU A 366 -11.68 -10.90 -6.35
CA GLU A 366 -11.09 -11.06 -7.68
C GLU A 366 -12.10 -11.67 -8.67
N PHE A 367 -12.80 -12.74 -8.26
CA PHE A 367 -13.82 -13.39 -9.09
C PHE A 367 -14.96 -12.44 -9.44
N LEU A 368 -15.46 -11.65 -8.48
CA LEU A 368 -16.55 -10.71 -8.72
C LEU A 368 -16.11 -9.57 -9.64
N ASP A 369 -14.90 -9.02 -9.47
CA ASP A 369 -14.37 -7.97 -10.33
C ASP A 369 -14.26 -8.42 -11.80
N GLU A 370 -13.95 -9.70 -12.03
CA GLU A 370 -13.84 -10.28 -13.38
C GLU A 370 -15.17 -10.77 -13.97
N ASN A 371 -16.10 -11.24 -13.14
CA ASN A 371 -17.26 -12.01 -13.59
C ASN A 371 -18.62 -11.36 -13.31
N PHE A 372 -18.66 -10.23 -12.60
CA PHE A 372 -19.89 -9.54 -12.24
C PHE A 372 -19.87 -8.08 -12.71
N ASP A 373 -20.65 -7.80 -13.76
CA ASP A 373 -20.92 -6.43 -14.18
C ASP A 373 -22.24 -5.94 -13.58
N GLY A 374 -22.13 -5.17 -12.49
CA GLY A 374 -23.26 -4.50 -11.85
C GLY A 374 -23.62 -3.15 -12.48
N ARG A 375 -22.85 -2.66 -13.47
CA ARG A 375 -22.99 -1.30 -13.99
C ARG A 375 -24.13 -1.13 -14.95
#